data_AF-A0A3N5TQV3-F1
#
_entry.id   AF-A0A3N5TQV3-F1
#
_cell.length_a   1.000
_cell.length_b   1.000
_cell.length_c   1.000
_cell.angle_alpha   90.00
_cell.angle_beta   90.00
_cell.angle_gamma   90.00
#
_symmetry.space_group_name_H-M   'P 1'
#
loop_
_entity.id
_entity.type
_entity.pdbx_description
1 polymer ?
#
loop_
_entity_poly.entity_id
_entity_poly.type
_entity_poly.pdbx_seq_one_letter_code
_entity_poly.pdbx_strand_id
1 'polypeptide(L)'
;MNRQMKRAQRRQGTQVERAQAAAASRRAQLQQKKQRTGARQFLKEVRQELKKVIWPTRQELTTYTIVVLVTVVVLTSYVFGLDVLFSRLVLNVFTS
;
A
#
# COMPACT_ATOMS: atom_id res chain seq x y z
N MET A 1 17.39 -47.05 54.83
CA MET A 1 16.19 -46.20 54.65
C MET A 1 16.34 -45.00 53.68
N ASN A 2 17.54 -44.59 53.21
CA ASN A 2 17.70 -43.24 52.62
C ASN A 2 17.87 -43.15 51.08
N ARG A 3 17.73 -44.26 50.34
CA ARG A 3 17.92 -44.27 48.88
C ARG A 3 16.68 -43.83 48.09
N GLN A 4 15.49 -43.94 48.68
CA GLN A 4 14.22 -43.57 48.03
C GLN A 4 13.98 -42.06 48.06
N MET A 5 14.35 -41.39 49.15
CA MET A 5 14.22 -39.94 49.31
C MET A 5 15.03 -39.15 48.27
N LYS A 6 16.26 -39.60 47.96
CA LYS A 6 17.12 -39.00 46.92
C LYS A 6 16.56 -39.19 45.51
N ARG A 7 15.82 -40.28 45.25
CA ARG A 7 15.11 -40.52 43.98
C ARG A 7 13.85 -39.67 43.88
N ALA A 8 13.14 -39.44 44.98
CA ALA A 8 12.01 -38.53 45.04
C ALA A 8 12.43 -37.08 44.78
N GLN A 9 13.54 -36.61 45.35
CA GLN A 9 14.09 -35.27 45.08
C GLN A 9 14.59 -35.11 43.65
N ARG A 10 15.27 -36.11 43.08
CA ARG A 10 15.67 -36.09 41.66
C ARG A 10 14.45 -36.00 40.73
N ARG A 11 13.39 -36.76 41.03
CA ARG A 11 12.11 -36.70 40.28
C ARG A 11 11.39 -35.36 40.45
N GLN A 12 11.51 -34.69 41.58
CA GLN A 12 10.99 -33.33 41.76
C GLN A 12 11.80 -32.32 40.95
N GLY A 13 13.13 -32.38 40.97
CA GLY A 13 14.00 -31.52 40.16
C GLY A 13 13.74 -31.64 38.65
N THR A 14 13.61 -32.87 38.13
CA THR A 14 13.32 -33.09 36.70
C THR A 14 11.92 -32.62 36.31
N GLN A 15 10.94 -32.67 37.23
CA GLN A 15 9.59 -32.18 36.97
C GLN A 15 9.53 -30.65 36.92
N VAL A 16 10.25 -29.96 37.81
CA VAL A 16 10.34 -28.50 37.81
C VAL A 16 11.05 -28.00 36.56
N GLU A 17 12.14 -28.64 36.14
CA GLU A 17 12.89 -28.29 34.94
C GLU A 17 12.05 -28.48 33.66
N ARG A 18 11.28 -29.58 33.58
CA ARG A 18 10.34 -29.83 32.48
C ARG A 18 9.18 -28.83 32.45
N ALA A 19 8.66 -28.43 33.61
CA ALA A 19 7.62 -27.41 33.71
C ALA A 19 8.13 -26.03 33.27
N GLN A 20 9.36 -25.68 33.64
CA GLN A 20 10.01 -24.44 33.22
C GLN A 20 10.32 -24.45 31.72
N ALA A 21 10.80 -25.57 31.17
CA ALA A 21 11.03 -25.72 29.73
C ALA A 21 9.73 -25.64 28.92
N ALA A 22 8.64 -26.23 29.41
CA ALA A 22 7.31 -26.14 28.81
C ALA A 22 6.74 -24.71 28.88
N ALA A 23 6.99 -23.98 29.98
CA ALA A 23 6.60 -22.58 30.12
C ALA A 23 7.40 -21.65 29.21
N ALA A 24 8.71 -21.89 29.07
CA ALA A 24 9.59 -21.14 28.17
C ALA A 24 9.21 -21.35 26.69
N SER A 25 8.94 -22.60 26.29
CA SER A 25 8.49 -22.93 24.94
C SER A 25 7.09 -22.38 24.63
N ARG A 26 6.14 -22.41 25.59
CA ARG A 26 4.85 -21.70 25.45
C ARG A 26 5.01 -20.19 25.29
N ARG A 27 5.90 -19.57 26.07
CA ARG A 27 6.21 -18.13 25.94
C ARG A 27 6.81 -17.80 24.57
N ALA A 28 7.72 -18.63 24.07
CA ALA A 28 8.29 -18.48 22.72
C ALA A 28 7.23 -18.62 21.62
N GLN A 29 6.33 -19.60 21.73
CA GLN A 29 5.21 -19.80 20.79
C GLN A 29 4.22 -18.62 20.78
N LEU A 30 3.92 -18.04 21.95
CA LEU A 30 3.07 -16.84 22.06
C LEU A 30 3.73 -15.61 21.42
N GLN A 31 5.05 -15.46 21.58
CA GLN A 31 5.81 -14.41 20.91
C GLN A 31 5.83 -14.60 19.39
N GLN A 32 5.96 -15.84 18.90
CA GLN A 32 5.92 -16.16 17.47
C GLN A 32 4.53 -15.90 16.85
N LYS A 33 3.44 -16.17 17.56
CA LYS A 33 2.08 -15.86 17.06
C LYS A 33 1.83 -14.35 16.93
N LYS A 34 2.52 -13.53 17.74
CA LYS A 34 2.51 -12.06 17.63
C LYS A 34 3.36 -11.53 16.46
N GLN A 35 4.21 -12.38 15.87
CA GLN A 35 5.05 -12.05 14.71
C GLN A 35 4.39 -12.34 13.34
N ARG A 36 3.07 -12.59 13.29
CA ARG A 36 2.36 -12.45 12.00
C ARG A 36 2.47 -10.99 11.59
N THR A 37 2.92 -10.74 10.35
CA THR A 37 3.03 -9.40 9.76
C THR A 37 1.75 -8.62 10.08
N GLY A 38 1.83 -7.72 11.06
CA GLY A 38 0.68 -6.94 11.48
C GLY A 38 0.33 -5.94 10.39
N ALA A 39 -0.92 -5.50 10.32
CA ALA A 39 -1.34 -4.43 9.41
C ALA A 39 -0.43 -3.18 9.48
N ARG A 40 0.19 -2.93 10.66
CA ARG A 40 1.20 -1.87 10.86
C ARG A 40 2.48 -2.06 10.04
N GLN A 41 2.94 -3.30 9.89
CA GLN A 41 4.12 -3.65 9.11
C GLN A 41 3.83 -3.52 7.61
N PHE A 42 2.67 -4.01 7.15
CA PHE A 42 2.20 -3.82 5.77
C PHE A 42 2.06 -2.34 5.40
N LEU A 43 1.46 -1.50 6.27
CA LEU A 43 1.37 -0.05 6.02
C LEU A 43 2.74 0.63 5.97
N LYS A 44 3.70 0.15 6.77
CA LYS A 44 5.08 0.64 6.73
C LYS A 44 5.76 0.30 5.41
N GLU A 45 5.56 -0.92 4.91
CA GLU A 45 6.06 -1.38 3.61
C GLU A 45 5.42 -0.60 2.46
N VAL A 46 4.09 -0.41 2.45
CA VAL A 46 3.38 0.41 1.46
C VAL A 46 3.91 1.85 1.46
N ARG A 47 4.12 2.45 2.63
CA ARG A 47 4.70 3.80 2.72
C ARG A 47 6.13 3.86 2.19
N GLN A 48 6.92 2.80 2.37
CA GLN A 48 8.27 2.72 1.80
C GLN A 48 8.22 2.61 0.26
N GLU A 49 7.26 1.88 -0.29
CA GLU A 49 7.08 1.76 -1.74
C GLU A 49 6.55 3.07 -2.35
N LEU A 50 5.58 3.72 -1.70
CA LEU A 50 5.05 5.02 -2.13
C LEU A 50 6.10 6.13 -2.12
N LYS A 51 7.15 6.02 -1.29
CA LYS A 51 8.29 6.94 -1.33
C LYS A 51 9.17 6.78 -2.57
N LYS A 52 9.10 5.63 -3.26
CA LYS A 52 9.79 5.43 -4.54
C LYS A 52 9.03 6.07 -5.71
N VAL A 53 7.76 6.42 -5.52
CA VAL A 53 6.99 7.16 -6.50
C VAL A 53 7.55 8.58 -6.54
N ILE A 54 8.18 8.92 -7.64
CA ILE A 54 8.64 10.28 -7.92
C ILE A 54 7.39 11.11 -8.21
N TRP A 55 6.95 11.87 -7.22
CA TRP A 55 5.88 12.83 -7.43
C TRP A 55 6.45 14.02 -8.21
N PRO A 56 5.82 14.39 -9.33
CA PRO A 56 6.28 15.49 -10.16
C PRO A 56 6.34 16.78 -9.34
N THR A 57 7.29 17.64 -9.69
CA THR A 57 7.41 18.94 -9.03
C THR A 57 6.21 19.82 -9.37
N ARG A 58 5.92 20.82 -8.54
CA ARG A 58 4.82 21.76 -8.81
C ARG A 58 4.96 22.46 -10.17
N GLN A 59 6.21 22.70 -10.60
CA GLN A 59 6.52 23.31 -11.90
C GLN A 59 6.18 22.38 -13.07
N GLU A 60 6.52 21.09 -12.98
CA GLU A 60 6.17 20.09 -14.00
C GLU A 60 4.65 19.95 -14.12
N LEU A 61 3.95 19.85 -12.98
CA LEU A 61 2.49 19.76 -12.94
C LEU A 61 1.82 20.95 -13.61
N THR A 62 2.28 22.17 -13.32
CA THR A 62 1.76 23.39 -13.94
C THR A 62 2.05 23.40 -15.45
N THR A 63 3.26 23.02 -15.86
CA THR A 63 3.64 22.95 -17.27
C THR A 63 2.74 21.98 -18.04
N TYR A 64 2.55 20.77 -17.54
CA TYR A 64 1.68 19.78 -18.17
C TYR A 64 0.24 20.25 -18.24
N THR A 65 -0.26 20.88 -17.18
CA THR A 65 -1.63 21.42 -17.17
C THR A 65 -1.80 22.53 -18.18
N ILE A 66 -0.83 23.44 -18.32
CA ILE A 66 -0.85 24.51 -19.33
C ILE A 66 -0.84 23.93 -20.74
N VAL A 67 0.03 22.95 -21.02
CA VAL A 67 0.10 22.30 -22.34
C VAL A 67 -1.25 21.67 -22.70
N VAL A 68 -1.87 20.96 -21.75
CA VAL A 68 -3.20 20.36 -21.95
C VAL A 68 -4.26 21.43 -22.19
N LEU A 69 -4.29 22.49 -21.38
CA LEU A 69 -5.25 23.59 -21.55
C LEU A 69 -5.13 24.26 -22.92
N VAL A 70 -3.90 24.58 -23.35
CA VAL A 70 -3.65 25.18 -24.67
C VAL A 70 -4.13 24.24 -25.78
N THR A 71 -3.81 22.95 -25.67
CA THR A 71 -4.20 21.95 -26.67
C THR A 71 -5.73 21.85 -26.76
N VAL A 72 -6.43 21.80 -25.63
CA VAL A 72 -7.91 21.78 -25.60
C VAL A 72 -8.49 23.03 -26.24
N VAL A 73 -7.99 24.22 -25.89
CA VAL A 73 -8.47 25.48 -26.47
C VAL A 73 -8.31 25.51 -28.00
N VAL A 74 -7.16 25.05 -28.51
CA VAL A 74 -6.90 24.99 -29.96
C VAL A 74 -7.86 24.03 -30.64
N LEU A 75 -8.02 22.81 -30.12
CA LEU A 75 -8.92 21.81 -30.70
C LEU A 75 -10.38 22.26 -30.65
N THR A 76 -10.82 22.82 -29.52
CA THR A 76 -12.18 23.37 -29.38
C THR A 76 -12.42 24.51 -30.36
N SER A 77 -11.47 25.44 -30.50
CA SER A 77 -11.59 26.56 -31.44
C SER A 77 -11.62 26.08 -32.89
N TYR A 78 -10.84 25.06 -33.23
CA TYR A 78 -10.83 24.45 -34.56
C TYR A 78 -12.16 23.79 -34.89
N VAL A 79 -12.67 22.93 -34.01
CA VAL A 79 -13.98 22.26 -34.20
C VAL A 79 -15.09 23.30 -34.29
N PHE A 80 -15.12 24.27 -33.38
CA PHE A 80 -16.10 25.35 -33.41
C PHE A 80 -16.06 26.15 -34.72
N GLY A 81 -14.86 26.48 -35.22
CA GLY A 81 -14.69 27.17 -36.49
C GLY A 81 -15.24 26.37 -37.67
N LEU A 82 -14.96 25.05 -37.69
CA LEU A 82 -15.53 24.15 -38.70
C LEU A 82 -17.05 24.07 -38.59
N ASP A 83 -17.62 23.90 -37.40
CA ASP A 83 -19.06 23.81 -37.19
C ASP A 83 -19.79 25.06 -37.69
N VAL A 84 -19.24 26.25 -37.43
CA VAL A 84 -19.77 27.52 -37.94
C VAL A 84 -19.68 27.60 -39.46
N LEU A 85 -18.54 27.19 -40.04
CA LEU A 85 -18.33 27.19 -41.49
C LEU A 85 -19.32 26.24 -42.18
N PHE A 86 -19.44 25.02 -41.69
CA PHE A 86 -20.39 24.03 -42.21
C PHE A 86 -21.83 24.51 -42.06
N SER A 87 -22.20 25.08 -40.92
CA SER A 87 -23.55 25.62 -40.70
C SER A 87 -23.89 26.71 -41.73
N ARG A 88 -22.94 27.62 -42.00
CA ARG A 88 -23.12 28.68 -43.01
C ARG A 88 -23.22 28.13 -44.43
N LEU A 89 -22.37 27.17 -44.79
CA LEU A 89 -22.37 26.54 -46.12
C LEU A 89 -23.64 25.76 -46.39
N VAL A 90 -24.08 24.94 -45.42
CA VAL A 90 -25.32 24.18 -45.47
C VAL A 90 -26.49 25.14 -45.68
N LEU A 91 -26.64 26.18 -44.83
CA LEU A 91 -27.74 27.15 -44.99
C LEU A 91 -27.74 27.83 -46.36
N ASN A 92 -26.57 28.17 -46.90
CA ASN A 92 -26.46 28.78 -48.22
C ASN A 92 -26.87 27.82 -49.36
N VAL A 93 -26.47 26.55 -49.27
CA VAL A 93 -26.81 25.51 -50.27
C VAL A 93 -28.30 25.15 -50.22
N PHE A 94 -28.92 25.10 -49.04
CA PHE A 94 -30.34 24.77 -48.91
C PHE A 94 -31.29 25.95 -49.17
N THR A 95 -30.78 27.19 -49.16
CA THR A 95 -31.58 28.41 -49.42
C THR A 95 -31.54 28.85 -50.89
N SER A 96 -30.51 28.45 -51.66
CA SER A 96 -30.48 28.56 -53.13
C SER A 96 -31.21 27.40 -53.79
#